data_AF-A0A6B3CUL6-F1
#
_entry.id   AF-A0A6B3CUL6-F1
#
_cell.length_a   1.000
_cell.length_b   1.000
_cell.length_c   1.000
_cell.angle_alpha   90.00
_cell.angle_beta   90.00
_cell.angle_gamma   90.00
#
_symmetry.space_group_name_H-M   'P 1'
#
loop_
_entity.id
_entity.type
_entity.pdbx_description
1 polymer ?
#
loop_
_entity_poly.entity_id
_entity_poly.type
_entity_poly.pdbx_seq_one_letter_code
_entity_poly.pdbx_strand_id
1 'polypeptide(L)'
;MAGPGGSEAWLIGWPPGTGTGWHDHADSVGAFVTAAGELKENALAARLPTDGWKTLELSDGVDRERRLGTGQGRAFGRHHVHEVL
;
A
#
# COMPACT_ATOMS: atom_id res chain seq x y z
N MET A 1 6.46 -22.47 9.94
CA MET A 1 6.85 -22.84 8.55
C MET A 1 6.66 -21.59 7.71
N ALA A 2 7.60 -21.28 6.80
CA ALA A 2 7.41 -20.17 5.88
C ALA A 2 6.27 -20.51 4.90
N GLY A 3 5.46 -19.52 4.50
CA GLY A 3 4.41 -19.74 3.50
C GLY A 3 5.00 -20.01 2.10
N PRO A 4 4.16 -20.25 1.09
CA PRO A 4 4.61 -20.50 -0.27
C PRO A 4 5.58 -19.42 -0.74
N GLY A 5 6.77 -19.82 -1.20
CA GLY A 5 7.80 -18.87 -1.65
C GLY A 5 8.39 -17.98 -0.55
N GLY A 6 8.21 -18.31 0.73
CA GLY A 6 8.64 -17.46 1.83
C GLY A 6 7.68 -16.31 2.14
N SER A 7 6.48 -16.32 1.57
CA SER A 7 5.49 -15.25 1.73
C SER A 7 4.58 -15.47 2.95
N GLU A 8 3.99 -14.38 3.43
CA GLU A 8 2.97 -14.38 4.46
C GLU A 8 1.69 -13.76 3.89
N ALA A 9 0.53 -14.18 4.42
CA ALA A 9 -0.77 -13.70 3.99
C ALA A 9 -1.69 -13.54 5.20
N TRP A 10 -2.46 -12.46 5.19
CA TRP A 10 -3.36 -12.06 6.27
C TRP A 10 -4.62 -11.43 5.69
N LEU A 11 -5.70 -11.50 6.46
CA LEU A 11 -6.92 -10.73 6.23
C LEU A 11 -6.98 -9.62 7.28
N ILE A 12 -7.25 -8.41 6.82
CA ILE A 12 -7.41 -7.23 7.66
C ILE A 12 -8.82 -6.67 7.38
N GLY A 13 -9.41 -6.00 8.36
CA GLY A 13 -10.71 -5.36 8.21
C GLY A 13 -10.60 -3.87 8.51
N TRP A 14 -11.29 -3.04 7.73
CA TRP A 14 -11.30 -1.59 7.85
C TRP A 14 -12.72 -1.13 8.19
N PRO A 15 -12.99 -0.78 9.46
CA PRO A 15 -14.22 -0.09 9.82
C PRO A 15 -14.34 1.25 9.07
N PRO A 16 -15.56 1.78 8.89
CA PRO A 16 -15.76 3.07 8.25
C PRO A 16 -14.92 4.18 8.90
N GLY A 17 -14.20 4.94 8.07
CA GLY A 17 -13.34 6.05 8.51
C GLY A 17 -11.96 5.63 9.04
N THR A 18 -11.60 4.35 8.96
CA THR A 18 -10.27 3.87 9.31
C THR A 18 -9.37 3.79 8.07
N GLY A 19 -8.06 3.80 8.30
CA GLY A 19 -7.06 3.67 7.26
C GLY A 19 -5.72 3.28 7.87
N THR A 20 -4.77 2.90 7.03
CA THR A 20 -3.44 2.47 7.49
C THR A 20 -2.55 3.65 7.91
N GLY A 21 -2.85 4.86 7.41
CA GLY A 21 -1.86 5.93 7.29
C GLY A 21 -0.76 5.56 6.29
N TRP A 22 0.13 6.52 5.99
CA TRP A 22 1.25 6.31 5.07
C TRP A 22 2.31 5.38 5.68
N HIS A 23 2.69 4.36 4.93
CA HIS A 23 3.68 3.36 5.37
C HIS A 23 4.41 2.73 4.18
N ASP A 24 5.54 2.10 4.47
CA ASP A 24 6.33 1.29 3.54
C ASP A 24 6.25 -0.21 3.90
N HIS A 25 7.09 -1.04 3.25
CA HIS A 25 7.06 -2.50 3.40
C HIS A 25 8.44 -3.11 3.69
N ALA A 26 9.38 -2.34 4.29
CA ALA A 26 10.71 -2.82 4.67
C ALA A 26 11.41 -3.65 3.56
N ASP A 27 11.53 -3.07 2.37
CA ASP A 27 12.09 -3.67 1.15
C ASP A 27 11.43 -4.95 0.62
N SER A 28 10.27 -5.33 1.17
CA SER A 28 9.48 -6.46 0.67
C SER A 28 8.78 -6.12 -0.64
N VAL A 29 8.45 -7.18 -1.39
CA VAL A 29 7.46 -7.12 -2.47
C VAL A 29 6.16 -7.69 -1.94
N GLY A 30 5.03 -7.26 -2.49
CA GLY A 30 3.75 -7.73 -2.01
C GLY A 30 2.61 -7.46 -2.98
N ALA A 31 1.45 -7.93 -2.59
CA ALA A 31 0.20 -7.68 -3.28
C ALA A 31 -0.94 -7.67 -2.28
N PHE A 32 -2.01 -6.96 -2.61
CA PHE A 32 -3.26 -7.01 -1.86
C PHE A 32 -4.45 -7.05 -2.82
N VAL A 33 -5.56 -7.58 -2.31
CA VAL A 33 -6.84 -7.69 -3.04
C VAL A 33 -7.98 -7.33 -2.09
N THR A 34 -8.95 -6.58 -2.60
CA THR A 34 -10.15 -6.23 -1.84
C THR A 34 -11.06 -7.45 -1.78
N ALA A 35 -11.17 -8.07 -0.60
CA ALA A 35 -12.02 -9.24 -0.41
C ALA A 35 -13.52 -8.88 -0.43
N ALA A 36 -13.89 -7.72 0.11
CA ALA A 36 -15.25 -7.20 0.13
C ALA A 36 -15.24 -5.67 0.25
N GLY A 37 -16.25 -4.99 -0.32
CA GLY A 37 -16.34 -3.53 -0.33
C GLY A 37 -15.46 -2.88 -1.38
N GLU A 38 -14.90 -1.72 -1.05
CA GLU A 38 -13.97 -0.94 -1.86
C GLU A 38 -12.85 -0.40 -0.95
N LEU A 39 -11.61 -0.49 -1.44
CA LEU A 39 -10.45 0.19 -0.83
C LEU A 39 -10.01 1.34 -1.73
N LYS A 40 -9.60 2.44 -1.11
CA LYS A 40 -8.88 3.53 -1.79
C LYS A 40 -7.40 3.46 -1.44
N GLU A 41 -6.56 3.35 -2.45
CA GLU A 41 -5.11 3.44 -2.29
C GLU A 41 -4.61 4.80 -2.78
N ASN A 42 -3.86 5.50 -1.94
CA ASN A 42 -3.01 6.62 -2.35
C ASN A 42 -1.55 6.15 -2.29
N ALA A 43 -0.81 6.29 -3.38
CA ALA A 43 0.57 5.83 -3.45
C ALA A 43 1.49 6.83 -4.14
N LEU A 44 2.75 6.87 -3.72
CA LEU A 44 3.77 7.70 -4.34
C LEU A 44 4.18 7.15 -5.71
N ALA A 45 4.19 8.00 -6.75
CA ALA A 45 4.70 7.62 -8.06
C ALA A 45 6.24 7.58 -8.12
N ALA A 46 6.93 8.29 -7.21
CA ALA A 46 8.38 8.40 -7.17
C ALA A 46 9.00 7.55 -6.06
N ARG A 47 10.21 7.03 -6.31
CA ARG A 47 11.04 6.43 -5.26
C ARG A 47 11.49 7.54 -4.31
N LEU A 48 11.15 7.43 -3.04
CA LEU A 48 11.77 8.25 -2.02
C LEU A 48 13.22 7.75 -1.78
N PRO A 49 14.24 8.63 -1.68
CA PRO A 49 15.66 8.24 -1.53
C PRO A 49 16.04 7.78 -0.10
N THR A 50 16.09 6.47 0.17
CA THR A 50 15.99 5.72 1.47
C THR A 50 16.41 6.32 2.83
N ASP A 51 17.07 7.48 2.90
CA ASP A 51 17.67 8.04 4.10
C ASP A 51 17.11 9.45 4.41
N GLY A 52 16.64 9.65 5.65
CA GLY A 52 16.73 10.94 6.33
C GLY A 52 15.65 11.99 6.08
N TRP A 53 14.51 11.70 5.44
CA TRP A 53 13.44 12.69 5.31
C TRP A 53 12.55 12.70 6.56
N LYS A 54 12.40 13.89 7.16
CA LYS A 54 11.49 14.13 8.29
C LYS A 54 10.09 14.55 7.84
N THR A 55 9.96 15.04 6.61
CA THR A 55 8.70 15.55 6.06
C THR A 55 8.62 15.19 4.58
N LEU A 56 7.50 14.60 4.19
CA LEU A 56 7.16 14.35 2.79
C LEU A 56 6.12 15.38 2.38
N GLU A 57 6.52 16.36 1.57
CA GLU A 57 5.57 17.26 0.91
C GLU A 57 5.20 16.66 -0.45
N LEU A 58 3.97 16.18 -0.54
CA LEU A 58 3.40 15.63 -1.76
C LEU A 58 3.13 16.77 -2.73
N SER A 59 3.79 16.76 -3.88
CA SER A 59 3.45 17.67 -4.97
C SER A 59 2.22 17.13 -5.71
N ASP A 60 1.27 18.00 -6.03
CA ASP A 60 0.10 17.65 -6.83
C ASP A 60 0.53 16.92 -8.13
N GLY A 61 -0.01 15.72 -8.34
CA GLY A 61 0.28 14.88 -9.52
C GLY A 61 1.44 13.88 -9.38
N VAL A 62 2.14 13.85 -8.23
CA VAL A 62 3.06 12.74 -7.88
C VAL A 62 2.32 11.56 -7.25
N ASP A 63 1.10 11.79 -6.76
CA ASP A 63 0.28 10.75 -6.14
C ASP A 63 -0.55 9.99 -7.18
N ARG A 64 -0.61 8.67 -7.00
CA ARG A 64 -1.51 7.80 -7.73
C ARG A 64 -2.62 7.39 -6.79
N GLU A 65 -3.82 7.90 -7.05
CA GLU A 65 -5.05 7.42 -6.42
C GLU A 65 -5.62 6.24 -7.21
N ARG A 66 -6.08 5.21 -6.50
CA ARG A 66 -6.83 4.08 -7.07
C ARG A 66 -7.99 3.69 -6.17
N ARG A 67 -9.08 3.25 -6.79
CA ARG A 67 -10.19 2.55 -6.14
C ARG A 67 -10.15 1.09 -6.56
N LEU A 68 -10.19 0.20 -5.58
CA LEU A 68 -10.10 -1.24 -5.74
C LEU A 68 -11.36 -1.85 -5.12
N GLY A 69 -12.35 -2.10 -5.96
CA GLY A 69 -13.56 -2.81 -5.58
C GLY A 69 -13.31 -4.30 -5.32
N THR A 70 -14.36 -5.00 -4.89
CA THR A 70 -14.29 -6.43 -4.57
C THR A 70 -13.68 -7.26 -5.71
N GLY A 71 -12.70 -8.10 -5.38
CA GLY A 71 -11.94 -8.94 -6.31
C GLY A 71 -10.83 -8.21 -7.07
N GLN A 72 -10.74 -6.88 -6.97
CA GLN A 72 -9.65 -6.11 -7.56
C GLN A 72 -8.46 -6.04 -6.61
N GLY A 73 -7.26 -6.13 -7.16
CA GLY A 73 -6.03 -6.11 -6.41
C GLY A 73 -4.86 -5.75 -7.28
N ARG A 74 -3.70 -5.57 -6.65
CA ARG A 74 -2.46 -5.25 -7.36
C ARG A 74 -1.24 -5.71 -6.60
N ALA A 75 -0.17 -5.89 -7.35
CA ALA A 75 1.16 -6.04 -6.81
C ALA A 75 1.85 -4.67 -6.64
N PHE A 76 2.84 -4.66 -5.76
CA PHE A 76 3.78 -3.56 -5.57
C PHE A 76 5.20 -4.08 -5.39
N GLY A 77 6.16 -3.25 -5.80
CA GLY A 77 7.58 -3.56 -5.72
C GLY A 77 8.21 -3.05 -4.43
N ARG A 78 9.53 -3.20 -4.34
CA ARG A 78 10.33 -2.64 -3.26
C ARG A 78 10.21 -1.11 -3.23
N HIS A 79 10.33 -0.52 -2.05
CA HIS A 79 10.18 0.93 -1.80
C HIS A 79 8.78 1.48 -2.11
N HIS A 80 7.76 0.61 -2.13
CA HIS A 80 6.37 1.05 -2.29
C HIS A 80 5.87 1.68 -1.00
N VAL A 81 5.44 2.94 -1.10
CA VAL A 81 4.90 3.73 0.00
C VAL A 81 3.48 4.13 -0.35
N HIS A 82 2.53 3.77 0.51
CA HIS A 82 1.12 4.05 0.31
C HIS A 82 0.34 4.22 1.61
N GLU A 83 -0.88 4.70 1.49
CA GLU A 83 -1.92 4.49 2.48
C GLU A 83 -3.12 3.82 1.82
N VAL A 84 -3.84 3.04 2.63
CA VAL A 84 -5.08 2.36 2.23
C VAL A 84 -6.19 2.80 3.17
N LEU A 85 -7.30 3.25 2.56
CA LEU A 85 -8.53 3.73 3.18
C LEU A 85 -9.71 2.84 2.80
#